data_AF-A0A423KEK0-F1
#
_entry.id   AF-A0A423KEK0-F1
#
_cell.length_a   1.000
_cell.length_b   1.000
_cell.length_c   1.000
_cell.angle_alpha   90.00
_cell.angle_beta   90.00
_cell.angle_gamma   90.00
#
_symmetry.space_group_name_H-M   'P 1'
#
loop_
_entity.id
_entity.type
_entity.pdbx_description
1 polymer ?
#
loop_
_entity_poly.entity_id
_entity_poly.type
_entity_poly.pdbx_seq_one_letter_code
_entity_poly.pdbx_strand_id
1 'polypeptide(L)'
;MTAMPVFSSEVDRIGTAVKVGNDRGDSALASGKSVASISQGDCKYSLALLENQHVQFHSPDAVFLESKIIPKDEYWPHLVQAEMSAGYDWSFKENNNFKSKWFGLMCESAENFGLLRSDQSKSAGGDSPELQFVKEANDLKCPATLTEKGWVPNVNAGRPEDYVFRKLSGANWSGFMFGFKSENRGSMSRINFCLVHDGDVLLGSAISNSKPSWIDEKAFEEIESTLRTVTFTP
;
A
#
# COMPACT_ATOMS: atom_id res chain seq x y z
N MET A 1 -9.29 -44.75 -29.58
CA MET A 1 -8.30 -44.33 -28.56
C MET A 1 -7.86 -42.92 -28.94
N THR A 2 -8.45 -41.93 -28.31
CA THR A 2 -8.28 -40.51 -28.66
C THR A 2 -7.18 -39.93 -27.78
N ALA A 3 -6.07 -39.51 -28.38
CA ALA A 3 -4.99 -38.84 -27.69
C ALA A 3 -5.48 -37.45 -27.24
N MET A 4 -5.38 -37.17 -25.94
CA MET A 4 -5.64 -35.84 -25.38
C MET A 4 -4.44 -34.93 -25.63
N PRO A 5 -4.68 -33.64 -25.96
CA PRO A 5 -3.60 -32.69 -26.10
C PRO A 5 -3.03 -32.35 -24.71
N VAL A 6 -1.70 -32.35 -24.63
CA VAL A 6 -0.94 -31.84 -23.49
C VAL A 6 -1.21 -30.33 -23.42
N PHE A 7 -1.94 -29.89 -22.41
CA PHE A 7 -1.98 -28.48 -22.04
C PHE A 7 -0.58 -28.11 -21.54
N SER A 8 0.18 -27.44 -22.41
CA SER A 8 1.40 -26.72 -22.04
C SER A 8 0.98 -25.63 -21.06
N SER A 9 1.25 -25.83 -19.77
CA SER A 9 1.13 -24.78 -18.77
C SER A 9 2.20 -23.74 -19.07
N GLU A 10 1.78 -22.68 -19.75
CA GLU A 10 2.51 -21.44 -19.95
C GLU A 10 2.62 -20.73 -18.59
N VAL A 11 3.45 -21.30 -17.71
CA VAL A 11 4.02 -20.57 -16.57
C VAL A 11 5.13 -19.73 -17.17
N ASP A 12 4.71 -18.66 -17.83
CA ASP A 12 5.60 -17.69 -18.42
C ASP A 12 6.44 -17.08 -17.29
N ARG A 13 7.75 -17.18 -17.45
CA ARG A 13 8.79 -16.95 -16.43
C ARG A 13 8.50 -15.69 -15.59
N ILE A 14 8.22 -15.90 -14.31
CA ILE A 14 8.32 -14.85 -13.30
C ILE A 14 9.77 -14.33 -13.38
N GLY A 15 9.93 -13.03 -13.67
CA GLY A 15 11.22 -12.40 -13.85
C GLY A 15 12.12 -12.58 -12.63
N THR A 16 13.43 -12.42 -12.81
CA THR A 16 14.42 -12.49 -11.72
C THR A 16 13.97 -11.62 -10.55
N ALA A 17 13.91 -12.21 -9.35
CA ALA A 17 13.60 -11.46 -8.15
C ALA A 17 14.74 -10.47 -7.85
N VAL A 18 14.40 -9.20 -7.74
CA VAL A 18 15.31 -8.12 -7.36
C VAL A 18 15.07 -7.81 -5.89
N LYS A 19 16.11 -7.94 -5.06
CA LYS A 19 16.05 -7.46 -3.68
C LYS A 19 16.16 -5.94 -3.67
N VAL A 20 15.18 -5.28 -3.07
CA VAL A 20 15.07 -3.83 -3.03
C VAL A 20 15.16 -3.36 -1.58
N GLY A 21 16.15 -2.53 -1.27
CA GLY A 21 16.48 -2.16 0.09
C GLY A 21 17.77 -1.36 0.20
N ASN A 22 18.18 -1.08 1.43
CA ASN A 22 19.44 -0.38 1.75
C ASN A 22 20.54 -1.32 2.27
N ASP A 23 20.26 -2.63 2.36
CA ASP A 23 21.22 -3.62 2.84
C ASP A 23 22.33 -3.90 1.81
N ARG A 24 23.44 -4.45 2.28
CA ARG A 24 24.58 -4.78 1.41
C ARG A 24 24.17 -5.83 0.38
N GLY A 25 24.15 -5.42 -0.88
CA GLY A 25 23.82 -6.28 -2.03
C GLY A 25 22.40 -6.11 -2.54
N ASP A 26 21.57 -5.31 -1.85
CA ASP A 26 20.26 -4.90 -2.33
C ASP A 26 20.38 -3.73 -3.31
N SER A 27 19.39 -3.60 -4.19
CA SER A 27 19.25 -2.47 -5.11
C SER A 27 18.33 -1.42 -4.49
N ALA A 28 18.61 -0.13 -4.67
CA ALA A 28 17.65 0.91 -4.30
C ALA A 28 16.44 0.96 -5.27
N LEU A 29 16.53 0.28 -6.43
CA LEU A 29 15.53 0.33 -7.50
C LEU A 29 15.30 -1.05 -8.12
N ALA A 30 14.03 -1.43 -8.28
CA ALA A 30 13.59 -2.47 -9.20
C ALA A 30 12.75 -1.85 -10.32
N SER A 31 12.82 -2.39 -11.54
CA SER A 31 12.18 -1.81 -12.70
C SER A 31 11.87 -2.85 -13.77
N GLY A 32 10.76 -2.66 -14.48
CA GLY A 32 10.33 -3.54 -15.57
C GLY A 32 9.85 -4.90 -15.09
N LYS A 33 9.54 -5.81 -16.04
CA LYS A 33 8.95 -7.13 -15.75
C LYS A 33 9.84 -7.96 -14.82
N SER A 34 9.55 -7.95 -13.52
CA SER A 34 10.37 -8.53 -12.45
C SER A 34 9.54 -8.73 -11.18
N VAL A 35 10.15 -9.29 -10.13
CA VAL A 35 9.56 -9.32 -8.78
C VAL A 35 10.44 -8.50 -7.85
N ALA A 36 9.89 -7.44 -7.27
CA ALA A 36 10.59 -6.66 -6.25
C ALA A 36 10.37 -7.33 -4.90
N SER A 37 11.43 -7.75 -4.22
CA SER A 37 11.41 -8.29 -2.86
C SER A 37 11.94 -7.22 -1.90
N ILE A 38 11.13 -6.78 -0.95
CA ILE A 38 11.38 -5.61 -0.10
C ILE A 38 11.35 -6.05 1.36
N SER A 39 12.34 -5.59 2.13
CA SER A 39 12.36 -5.69 3.58
C SER A 39 12.27 -4.29 4.16
N GLN A 40 11.14 -3.97 4.79
CA GLN A 40 10.83 -2.64 5.33
C GLN A 40 10.37 -2.77 6.78
N GLY A 41 11.26 -2.51 7.73
CA GLY A 41 10.99 -2.83 9.14
C GLY A 41 10.70 -4.32 9.29
N ASP A 42 9.59 -4.65 9.95
CA ASP A 42 9.15 -6.03 10.14
C ASP A 42 8.45 -6.63 8.90
N CYS A 43 7.99 -5.79 7.97
CA CYS A 43 7.32 -6.23 6.75
C CYS A 43 8.34 -6.76 5.74
N LYS A 44 8.28 -8.06 5.46
CA LYS A 44 8.98 -8.69 4.34
C LYS A 44 7.96 -9.13 3.30
N TYR A 45 8.03 -8.54 2.12
CA TYR A 45 7.04 -8.78 1.08
C TYR A 45 7.65 -8.69 -0.30
N SER A 46 6.92 -9.23 -1.27
CA SER A 46 7.26 -9.09 -2.68
C SER A 46 6.05 -8.62 -3.46
N LEU A 47 6.29 -7.92 -4.57
CA LEU A 47 5.25 -7.52 -5.51
C LEU A 47 5.74 -7.68 -6.95
N ALA A 48 4.83 -8.04 -7.85
CA ALA A 48 5.16 -8.21 -9.25
C ALA A 48 5.18 -6.85 -9.96
N LEU A 49 6.21 -6.63 -10.76
CA LEU A 49 6.35 -5.46 -11.61
C LEU A 49 6.08 -5.82 -13.07
N LEU A 50 5.37 -4.94 -13.77
CA LEU A 50 5.18 -4.94 -15.21
C LEU A 50 6.23 -4.06 -15.90
N GLU A 51 6.25 -4.05 -17.23
CA GLU A 51 7.30 -3.43 -18.04
C GLU A 51 7.54 -1.93 -17.77
N ASN A 52 6.50 -1.18 -17.41
CA ASN A 52 6.57 0.26 -17.10
C ASN A 52 6.38 0.53 -15.60
N GLN A 53 6.69 -0.43 -14.75
CA GLN A 53 6.54 -0.30 -13.30
C GLN A 53 7.90 -0.32 -12.62
N HIS A 54 8.00 0.49 -11.58
CA HIS A 54 9.23 0.74 -10.85
C HIS A 54 8.92 0.75 -9.35
N VAL A 55 9.86 0.27 -8.55
CA VAL A 55 9.85 0.47 -7.10
C VAL A 55 11.19 1.02 -6.68
N GLN A 56 11.17 2.17 -6.03
CA GLN A 56 12.34 2.77 -5.40
C GLN A 56 12.20 2.68 -3.88
N PHE A 57 13.28 2.29 -3.21
CA PHE A 57 13.33 2.22 -1.76
C PHE A 57 14.12 3.40 -1.21
N HIS A 58 13.51 4.12 -0.28
CA HIS A 58 14.08 5.24 0.45
C HIS A 58 13.74 5.06 1.92
N SER A 59 14.60 4.40 2.70
CA SER A 59 14.30 4.15 4.12
C SER A 59 13.78 5.41 4.84
N PRO A 60 12.61 5.35 5.51
CA PRO A 60 11.88 4.14 5.86
C PRO A 60 10.80 3.71 4.85
N ASP A 61 10.59 4.38 3.72
CA ASP A 61 9.53 4.12 2.74
C ASP A 61 9.97 3.37 1.47
N ALA A 62 8.97 2.83 0.75
CA ALA A 62 9.13 2.38 -0.63
C ALA A 62 8.06 3.05 -1.50
N VAL A 63 8.43 3.46 -2.71
CA VAL A 63 7.50 4.11 -3.64
C VAL A 63 7.38 3.26 -4.88
N PHE A 64 6.15 2.86 -5.19
CA PHE A 64 5.79 2.25 -6.46
C PHE A 64 5.38 3.33 -7.44
N LEU A 65 5.80 3.17 -8.70
CA LEU A 65 5.55 4.12 -9.77
C LEU A 65 5.32 3.42 -11.12
N GLU A 66 4.32 3.88 -11.86
CA GLU A 66 4.11 3.53 -13.27
C GLU A 66 4.56 4.65 -14.21
N SER A 67 5.62 4.40 -14.99
CA SER A 67 6.15 5.32 -15.98
C SER A 67 6.88 4.56 -17.09
N LYS A 68 6.89 5.10 -18.31
CA LYS A 68 7.68 4.55 -19.42
C LYS A 68 9.19 4.82 -19.27
N ILE A 69 9.53 5.81 -18.46
CA ILE A 69 10.91 6.25 -18.22
C ILE A 69 11.07 6.39 -16.72
N ILE A 70 12.18 5.87 -16.19
CA ILE A 70 12.54 6.07 -14.78
C ILE A 70 12.75 7.58 -14.56
N PRO A 71 11.95 8.25 -13.71
CA PRO A 71 12.15 9.66 -13.44
C PRO A 71 13.47 9.90 -12.71
N LYS A 72 13.99 11.13 -12.81
CA LYS A 72 15.06 11.58 -11.90
C LYS A 72 14.54 11.56 -10.45
N ASP A 73 15.44 11.33 -9.50
CA ASP A 73 15.12 11.22 -8.07
C ASP A 73 14.25 12.37 -7.54
N GLU A 74 14.52 13.61 -7.98
CA GLU A 74 13.75 14.81 -7.59
C GLU A 74 12.25 14.79 -7.99
N TYR A 75 11.86 13.92 -8.91
CA TYR A 75 10.48 13.77 -9.37
C TYR A 75 9.73 12.62 -8.72
N TRP A 76 10.41 11.78 -7.94
CA TRP A 76 9.72 10.73 -7.22
C TRP A 76 8.82 11.34 -6.15
N PRO A 77 7.60 10.78 -5.97
CA PRO A 77 6.86 10.98 -4.73
C PRO A 77 7.75 10.59 -3.54
N HIS A 78 7.60 11.29 -2.43
CA HIS A 78 8.43 11.06 -1.26
C HIS A 78 7.61 11.12 0.03
N LEU A 79 8.08 10.40 1.04
CA LEU A 79 7.55 10.48 2.38
C LEU A 79 7.85 11.87 2.98
N VAL A 80 6.84 12.47 3.58
CA VAL A 80 6.97 13.64 4.44
C VAL A 80 6.57 13.21 5.84
N GLN A 81 7.49 13.34 6.78
CA GLN A 81 7.26 13.06 8.20
C GLN A 81 7.26 14.38 8.96
N ALA A 82 6.20 14.60 9.74
CA ALA A 82 6.13 15.66 10.73
C ALA A 82 6.34 15.03 12.11
N GLU A 83 7.42 15.44 12.78
CA GLU A 83 7.67 15.03 14.16
C GLU A 83 6.54 15.55 15.05
N MET A 84 5.94 14.64 15.81
CA MET A 84 4.95 14.91 16.84
C MET A 84 5.56 14.61 18.20
N SER A 85 4.98 15.17 19.27
CA SER A 85 5.38 14.88 20.65
C SER A 85 5.31 13.38 21.04
N ALA A 86 4.68 12.56 20.19
CA ALA A 86 4.36 11.17 20.44
C ALA A 86 4.81 10.21 19.31
N GLY A 87 5.58 10.68 18.32
CA GLY A 87 5.97 9.88 17.15
C GLY A 87 6.06 10.73 15.90
N TYR A 88 5.70 10.16 14.74
CA TYR A 88 5.69 10.87 13.47
C TYR A 88 4.32 10.76 12.80
N ASP A 89 3.69 11.89 12.48
CA ASP A 89 2.68 11.87 11.43
C ASP A 89 3.41 11.81 10.09
N TRP A 90 2.87 11.03 9.16
CA TRP A 90 3.50 10.83 7.89
C TRP A 90 2.46 10.78 6.78
N SER A 91 2.85 11.33 5.64
CA SER A 91 2.07 11.32 4.41
C SER A 91 3.02 11.22 3.23
N PHE A 92 2.52 10.84 2.07
CA PHE A 92 3.30 10.92 0.84
C PHE A 92 2.96 12.20 0.09
N LYS A 93 3.98 12.83 -0.49
CA LYS A 93 3.82 14.04 -1.28
C LYS A 93 4.29 13.79 -2.70
N GLU A 94 3.43 14.16 -3.64
CA GLU A 94 3.76 14.24 -5.06
C GLU A 94 4.64 15.47 -5.34
N ASN A 95 5.75 15.26 -6.05
CA ASN A 95 6.60 16.34 -6.53
C ASN A 95 6.14 16.80 -7.91
N ASN A 96 5.86 18.10 -8.05
CA ASN A 96 5.36 18.73 -9.28
C ASN A 96 4.01 18.15 -9.75
N ASN A 97 3.45 18.66 -10.86
CA ASN A 97 2.22 18.13 -11.49
C ASN A 97 2.51 16.78 -12.18
N PHE A 98 3.07 15.85 -11.43
CA PHE A 98 3.33 14.50 -11.87
C PHE A 98 1.98 13.82 -12.17
N LYS A 99 1.89 13.13 -13.30
CA LYS A 99 0.64 12.54 -13.81
C LYS A 99 0.71 11.02 -13.90
N SER A 100 1.80 10.45 -13.41
CA SER A 100 2.01 9.01 -13.39
C SER A 100 1.36 8.42 -12.17
N LYS A 101 0.90 7.17 -12.29
CA LYS A 101 0.28 6.45 -11.18
C LYS A 101 1.36 6.04 -10.21
N TRP A 102 1.14 6.27 -8.93
CA TRP A 102 2.10 5.91 -7.90
C TRP A 102 1.40 5.62 -6.59
N PHE A 103 2.07 4.88 -5.71
CA PHE A 103 1.67 4.80 -4.31
C PHE A 103 2.92 4.61 -3.45
N GLY A 104 2.91 5.21 -2.27
CA GLY A 104 3.92 4.98 -1.26
C GLY A 104 3.52 3.84 -0.33
N LEU A 105 4.52 3.18 0.25
CA LEU A 105 4.40 2.03 1.14
C LEU A 105 5.18 2.30 2.42
N MET A 106 4.56 1.96 3.54
CA MET A 106 5.11 1.99 4.89
C MET A 106 4.80 0.67 5.58
N CYS A 107 5.69 0.23 6.45
CA CYS A 107 5.43 -0.86 7.37
C CYS A 107 5.12 -0.32 8.76
N GLU A 108 4.17 -0.95 9.44
CA GLU A 108 3.79 -0.64 10.81
C GLU A 108 3.34 -1.90 11.55
N SER A 109 3.54 -1.94 12.87
CA SER A 109 2.99 -3.01 13.72
C SER A 109 1.48 -2.84 13.90
N ALA A 110 0.74 -3.95 13.85
CA ALA A 110 -0.69 -3.99 14.14
C ALA A 110 -1.02 -3.57 15.58
N GLU A 111 -0.05 -3.57 16.49
CA GLU A 111 -0.20 -3.06 17.86
C GLU A 111 -0.29 -1.53 17.90
N ASN A 112 0.18 -0.84 16.86
CA ASN A 112 0.12 0.61 16.70
C ASN A 112 -1.20 1.07 16.05
N PHE A 113 -2.26 0.25 16.15
CA PHE A 113 -3.62 0.56 15.73
C PHE A 113 -4.60 0.30 16.86
N GLY A 114 -5.62 1.16 17.01
CA GLY A 114 -6.67 1.00 18.02
C GLY A 114 -7.92 0.31 17.48
N LEU A 115 -8.17 0.42 16.16
CA LEU A 115 -9.41 -0.02 15.52
C LEU A 115 -9.22 -1.08 14.44
N LEU A 116 -7.99 -1.50 14.17
CA LEU A 116 -7.70 -2.47 13.11
C LEU A 116 -8.37 -3.83 13.36
N ARG A 117 -8.45 -4.26 14.63
CA ARG A 117 -9.17 -5.48 15.03
C ARG A 117 -10.24 -5.17 16.08
N SER A 118 -11.37 -5.86 15.98
CA SER A 118 -12.52 -5.63 16.89
C SER A 118 -12.21 -5.90 18.36
N ASP A 119 -11.25 -6.78 18.66
CA ASP A 119 -10.73 -7.09 19.99
C ASP A 119 -9.71 -6.07 20.53
N GLN A 120 -9.04 -5.31 19.65
CA GLN A 120 -8.07 -4.27 20.02
C GLN A 120 -8.73 -2.99 20.56
N SER A 121 -10.02 -2.76 20.27
CA SER A 121 -10.78 -1.58 20.73
C SER A 121 -10.89 -1.43 22.27
N LYS A 122 -10.32 -2.37 23.05
CA LYS A 122 -10.46 -2.50 24.50
C LYS A 122 -9.15 -2.35 25.31
N SER A 123 -8.00 -1.96 24.73
CA SER A 123 -6.79 -1.67 25.52
C SER A 123 -6.83 -0.32 26.26
N ALA A 124 -7.98 0.08 26.79
CA ALA A 124 -8.22 1.40 27.39
C ALA A 124 -7.57 1.61 28.78
N GLY A 125 -6.52 0.86 29.13
CA GLY A 125 -5.89 0.95 30.46
C GLY A 125 -4.38 0.77 30.52
N GLY A 126 -3.70 0.53 29.39
CA GLY A 126 -2.25 0.25 29.37
C GLY A 126 -1.44 1.11 28.41
N ASP A 127 -2.09 1.83 27.49
CA ASP A 127 -1.38 2.64 26.50
C ASP A 127 -0.96 3.98 27.12
N SER A 128 0.26 4.42 26.83
CA SER A 128 0.65 5.80 27.15
C SER A 128 -0.12 6.78 26.25
N PRO A 129 -0.27 8.05 26.66
CA PRO A 129 -0.87 9.08 25.79
C PRO A 129 -0.19 9.14 24.41
N GLU A 130 1.12 8.94 24.37
CA GLU A 130 1.90 8.94 23.13
C GLU A 130 1.49 7.79 22.20
N LEU A 131 1.40 6.57 22.74
CA LEU A 131 0.94 5.42 21.97
C LEU A 131 -0.49 5.60 21.47
N GLN A 132 -1.36 6.24 22.25
CA GLN A 132 -2.71 6.55 21.83
C GLN A 132 -2.74 7.50 20.62
N PHE A 133 -1.91 8.55 20.61
CA PHE A 133 -1.79 9.44 19.45
C PHE A 133 -1.31 8.71 18.19
N VAL A 134 -0.34 7.80 18.32
CA VAL A 134 0.12 6.96 17.20
C VAL A 134 -1.02 6.11 16.66
N LYS A 135 -1.76 5.43 17.55
CA LYS A 135 -2.92 4.61 17.18
C LYS A 135 -3.98 5.42 16.44
N GLU A 136 -4.34 6.60 16.95
CA GLU A 136 -5.33 7.48 16.32
C GLU A 136 -4.90 7.94 14.93
N ALA A 137 -3.62 8.32 14.75
CA ALA A 137 -3.09 8.71 13.44
C ALA A 137 -3.08 7.54 12.43
N ASN A 138 -2.73 6.34 12.89
CA ASN A 138 -2.71 5.13 12.08
C ASN A 138 -4.12 4.63 11.73
N ASP A 139 -5.08 4.73 12.65
CA ASP A 139 -6.48 4.36 12.41
C ASP A 139 -7.16 5.30 11.38
N LEU A 140 -6.68 6.55 11.22
CA LEU A 140 -7.12 7.44 10.13
C LEU A 140 -6.56 7.00 8.77
N LYS A 141 -5.38 6.39 8.73
CA LYS A 141 -4.76 5.84 7.51
C LYS A 141 -5.39 4.50 7.12
N CYS A 142 -5.79 3.71 8.11
CA CYS A 142 -6.43 2.40 7.97
C CYS A 142 -7.87 2.37 8.53
N PRO A 143 -8.85 3.04 7.89
CA PRO A 143 -10.19 3.23 8.46
C PRO A 143 -11.14 2.03 8.24
N ALA A 144 -10.66 0.81 8.51
CA ALA A 144 -11.49 -0.38 8.55
C ALA A 144 -11.07 -1.33 9.67
N THR A 145 -12.04 -2.11 10.13
CA THR A 145 -11.90 -3.06 11.23
C THR A 145 -12.13 -4.47 10.72
N LEU A 146 -11.28 -5.41 11.16
CA LEU A 146 -11.48 -6.82 10.93
C LEU A 146 -12.54 -7.36 11.90
N THR A 147 -13.64 -7.85 11.34
CA THR A 147 -14.74 -8.51 12.06
C THR A 147 -14.88 -9.96 11.64
N GLU A 148 -15.77 -10.71 12.29
CA GLU A 148 -16.15 -12.06 11.86
C GLU A 148 -16.66 -12.13 10.42
N LYS A 149 -17.19 -11.02 9.88
CA LYS A 149 -17.66 -10.90 8.48
C LYS A 149 -16.57 -10.38 7.53
N GLY A 150 -15.32 -10.37 7.98
CA GLY A 150 -14.17 -9.78 7.31
C GLY A 150 -14.07 -8.27 7.53
N TRP A 151 -13.26 -7.61 6.69
CA TRP A 151 -13.01 -6.17 6.75
C TRP A 151 -14.28 -5.35 6.51
N VAL A 152 -14.53 -4.37 7.38
CA VAL A 152 -15.62 -3.39 7.24
C VAL A 152 -15.12 -1.98 7.54
N PRO A 153 -15.56 -0.94 6.80
CA PRO A 153 -15.26 0.45 7.15
C PRO A 153 -15.68 0.77 8.59
N ASN A 154 -14.86 1.56 9.29
CA ASN A 154 -15.12 2.00 10.66
C ASN A 154 -15.43 3.50 10.71
N VAL A 155 -15.55 4.06 11.92
CA VAL A 155 -15.92 5.46 12.16
C VAL A 155 -14.98 6.48 11.51
N ASN A 156 -13.73 6.10 11.24
CA ASN A 156 -12.72 6.99 10.62
C ASN A 156 -12.83 7.05 9.09
N ALA A 157 -13.67 6.22 8.46
CA ALA A 157 -13.82 6.19 7.00
C ALA A 157 -14.59 7.40 6.45
N GLY A 158 -15.30 8.13 7.30
CA GLY A 158 -16.24 9.17 6.87
C GLY A 158 -17.57 8.57 6.39
N ARG A 159 -18.30 9.29 5.52
CA ARG A 159 -19.62 8.85 5.07
C ARG A 159 -19.50 7.85 3.91
N PRO A 160 -20.38 6.83 3.82
CA PRO A 160 -20.32 5.83 2.75
C PRO A 160 -20.35 6.40 1.32
N GLU A 161 -20.98 7.55 1.12
CA GLU A 161 -21.03 8.24 -0.17
C GLU A 161 -19.70 8.88 -0.57
N ASP A 162 -18.78 9.11 0.37
CA ASP A 162 -17.50 9.82 0.15
C ASP A 162 -16.37 8.88 -0.30
N TYR A 163 -16.58 7.57 -0.29
CA TYR A 163 -15.54 6.60 -0.64
C TYR A 163 -16.03 5.43 -1.48
N VAL A 164 -15.07 4.68 -2.01
CA VAL A 164 -15.22 3.33 -2.57
C VAL A 164 -14.37 2.40 -1.72
N PHE A 165 -14.95 1.29 -1.25
CA PHE A 165 -14.27 0.31 -0.41
C PHE A 165 -14.11 -1.02 -1.14
N ARG A 166 -12.94 -1.65 -1.00
CA ARG A 166 -12.62 -2.97 -1.54
C ARG A 166 -11.95 -3.82 -0.47
N LYS A 167 -12.44 -5.05 -0.29
CA LYS A 167 -11.74 -6.06 0.52
C LYS A 167 -10.68 -6.72 -0.34
N LEU A 168 -9.49 -6.86 0.22
CA LEU A 168 -8.35 -7.50 -0.41
C LEU A 168 -7.93 -8.73 0.37
N SER A 169 -7.37 -9.70 -0.33
CA SER A 169 -6.80 -10.90 0.26
C SER A 169 -5.78 -11.49 -0.69
N GLY A 170 -4.67 -12.00 -0.13
CA GLY A 170 -3.71 -12.83 -0.82
C GLY A 170 -3.57 -14.19 -0.15
N ALA A 171 -2.43 -14.85 -0.36
CA ALA A 171 -2.21 -16.21 0.13
C ALA A 171 -2.17 -16.30 1.67
N ASN A 172 -1.50 -15.35 2.32
CA ASN A 172 -1.24 -15.34 3.77
C ASN A 172 -1.59 -14.01 4.45
N TRP A 173 -2.27 -13.11 3.74
CA TRP A 173 -2.62 -11.80 4.24
C TRP A 173 -4.04 -11.42 3.85
N SER A 174 -4.64 -10.53 4.62
CA SER A 174 -5.93 -9.92 4.28
C SER A 174 -5.87 -8.42 4.53
N GLY A 175 -6.70 -7.67 3.82
CA GLY A 175 -6.67 -6.22 3.94
C GLY A 175 -7.81 -5.56 3.22
N PHE A 176 -7.62 -4.28 2.93
CA PHE A 176 -8.60 -3.47 2.23
C PHE A 176 -7.95 -2.30 1.52
N MET A 177 -8.73 -1.69 0.64
CA MET A 177 -8.39 -0.44 -0.05
C MET A 177 -9.59 0.50 -0.07
N PHE A 178 -9.33 1.77 0.19
CA PHE A 178 -10.27 2.88 0.08
C PHE A 178 -9.84 3.81 -1.05
N GLY A 179 -10.81 4.20 -1.88
CA GLY A 179 -10.69 5.31 -2.81
C GLY A 179 -11.59 6.45 -2.38
N PHE A 180 -11.03 7.56 -1.93
CA PHE A 180 -11.79 8.70 -1.43
C PHE A 180 -12.15 9.63 -2.59
N LYS A 181 -13.43 9.93 -2.76
CA LYS A 181 -13.94 10.69 -3.90
C LYS A 181 -13.51 12.16 -3.80
N SER A 182 -13.16 12.75 -4.93
CA SER A 182 -12.97 14.19 -5.03
C SER A 182 -14.32 14.91 -5.17
N GLU A 183 -14.34 16.23 -4.95
CA GLU A 183 -15.53 17.06 -5.15
C GLU A 183 -16.06 16.96 -6.60
N ASN A 184 -15.18 16.73 -7.57
CA ASN A 184 -15.55 16.43 -8.95
C ASN A 184 -15.92 14.95 -9.09
N ARG A 185 -17.23 14.69 -9.20
CA ARG A 185 -17.80 13.35 -9.41
C ARG A 185 -17.16 12.70 -10.66
N GLY A 186 -16.32 11.70 -10.44
CA GLY A 186 -15.63 10.95 -11.51
C GLY A 186 -14.16 10.64 -11.23
N SER A 187 -13.55 11.24 -10.20
CA SER A 187 -12.18 10.92 -9.78
C SER A 187 -12.04 10.88 -8.27
N MET A 188 -10.99 10.22 -7.78
CA MET A 188 -10.62 10.13 -6.38
C MET A 188 -9.50 11.13 -6.06
N SER A 189 -9.50 11.68 -4.84
CA SER A 189 -8.44 12.56 -4.36
C SER A 189 -7.26 11.79 -3.76
N ARG A 190 -7.57 10.66 -3.12
CA ARG A 190 -6.59 9.78 -2.50
C ARG A 190 -7.05 8.32 -2.48
N ILE A 191 -6.09 7.41 -2.45
CA ILE A 191 -6.26 6.00 -2.13
C ILE A 191 -5.49 5.70 -0.87
N ASN A 192 -6.08 4.93 0.05
CA ASN A 192 -5.36 4.31 1.16
C ASN A 192 -5.62 2.80 1.14
N PHE A 193 -4.64 2.00 1.50
CA PHE A 193 -4.82 0.56 1.68
C PHE A 193 -3.96 0.06 2.85
N CYS A 194 -4.42 -1.03 3.46
CA CYS A 194 -3.71 -1.69 4.55
C CYS A 194 -3.83 -3.20 4.37
N LEU A 195 -2.68 -3.87 4.27
CA LEU A 195 -2.56 -5.32 4.11
C LEU A 195 -1.95 -5.87 5.40
N VAL A 196 -2.61 -6.83 6.03
CA VAL A 196 -2.25 -7.33 7.36
C VAL A 196 -1.79 -8.78 7.26
N HIS A 197 -0.63 -9.07 7.85
CA HIS A 197 0.00 -10.38 7.92
C HIS A 197 0.73 -10.55 9.25
N ASP A 198 0.43 -11.60 10.01
CA ASP A 198 1.18 -12.04 11.21
C ASP A 198 1.56 -10.96 12.27
N GLY A 199 0.77 -9.88 12.36
CA GLY A 199 1.01 -8.79 13.31
C GLY A 199 1.63 -7.55 12.68
N ASP A 200 1.99 -7.62 11.40
CA ASP A 200 2.49 -6.50 10.61
C ASP A 200 1.41 -5.96 9.67
N VAL A 201 1.52 -4.66 9.37
CA VAL A 201 0.63 -3.91 8.49
C VAL A 201 1.47 -3.21 7.44
N LEU A 202 1.37 -3.68 6.20
CA LEU A 202 1.83 -2.93 5.03
C LEU A 202 0.73 -1.94 4.65
N LEU A 203 0.95 -0.68 4.95
CA LEU A 203 0.02 0.39 4.60
C LEU A 203 0.59 1.26 3.49
N GLY A 204 -0.29 1.78 2.65
CA GLY A 204 0.13 2.65 1.58
C GLY A 204 -0.91 3.68 1.21
N SER A 205 -0.43 4.71 0.51
CA SER A 205 -1.25 5.83 0.08
C SER A 205 -0.85 6.31 -1.31
N ALA A 206 -1.84 6.67 -2.10
CA ALA A 206 -1.67 7.43 -3.32
C ALA A 206 -2.46 8.72 -3.22
N ILE A 207 -1.85 9.84 -3.58
CA ILE A 207 -2.50 11.15 -3.59
C ILE A 207 -2.28 11.77 -4.96
N SER A 208 -3.31 12.42 -5.48
CA SER A 208 -3.20 13.20 -6.70
C SER A 208 -3.43 14.67 -6.39
N ASN A 209 -2.38 15.48 -6.53
CA ASN A 209 -2.49 16.94 -6.43
C ASN A 209 -2.81 17.59 -7.78
N SER A 210 -2.80 16.81 -8.87
CA SER A 210 -3.14 17.29 -10.20
C SER A 210 -4.64 17.57 -10.38
N LYS A 211 -4.97 18.51 -11.27
CA LYS A 211 -6.33 18.74 -11.75
C LYS A 211 -6.40 18.53 -13.27
N PRO A 212 -7.22 17.59 -13.78
CA PRO A 212 -7.98 16.59 -13.04
C PRO A 212 -7.06 15.59 -12.31
N SER A 213 -7.61 14.89 -11.31
CA SER A 213 -6.87 13.84 -10.61
C SER A 213 -6.50 12.71 -11.58
N TRP A 214 -5.30 12.15 -11.47
CA TRP A 214 -4.93 10.95 -12.22
C TRP A 214 -5.57 9.68 -11.64
N ILE A 215 -6.10 9.75 -10.43
CA ILE A 215 -6.79 8.64 -9.76
C ILE A 215 -8.23 8.58 -10.24
N ASP A 216 -8.44 7.97 -11.40
CA ASP A 216 -9.75 7.57 -11.89
C ASP A 216 -10.09 6.12 -11.46
N GLU A 217 -11.25 5.62 -11.89
CA GLU A 217 -11.70 4.25 -11.59
C GLU A 217 -10.72 3.20 -12.14
N LYS A 218 -10.14 3.45 -13.31
CA LYS A 218 -9.17 2.54 -13.93
C LYS A 218 -7.88 2.48 -13.11
N ALA A 219 -7.34 3.61 -12.70
CA ALA A 219 -6.15 3.66 -11.85
C ALA A 219 -6.39 2.97 -10.51
N PHE A 220 -7.58 3.12 -9.92
CA PHE A 220 -7.98 2.41 -8.71
C PHE A 220 -7.96 0.89 -8.88
N GLU A 221 -8.52 0.37 -9.98
CA GLU A 221 -8.52 -1.07 -10.29
C GLU A 221 -7.11 -1.61 -10.58
N GLU A 222 -6.26 -0.84 -11.25
CA GLU A 222 -4.88 -1.23 -11.54
C GLU A 222 -4.01 -1.27 -10.27
N ILE A 223 -4.21 -0.33 -9.35
CA ILE A 223 -3.59 -0.39 -8.02
C ILE A 223 -4.11 -1.62 -7.26
N GLU A 224 -5.42 -1.89 -7.30
CA GLU A 224 -5.99 -3.10 -6.69
C GLU A 224 -5.30 -4.37 -7.22
N SER A 225 -5.17 -4.48 -8.53
CA SER A 225 -4.52 -5.61 -9.21
C SER A 225 -3.07 -5.77 -8.76
N THR A 226 -2.33 -4.66 -8.68
CA THR A 226 -0.93 -4.65 -8.21
C THR A 226 -0.84 -5.15 -6.76
N LEU A 227 -1.69 -4.63 -5.86
CA LEU A 227 -1.72 -5.04 -4.45
C LEU A 227 -2.06 -6.52 -4.28
N ARG A 228 -2.90 -7.10 -5.14
CA ARG A 228 -3.22 -8.53 -5.13
C ARG A 228 -2.03 -9.42 -5.48
N THR A 229 -0.98 -8.88 -6.10
CA THR A 229 0.27 -9.62 -6.35
C THR A 229 1.19 -9.66 -5.12
N VAL A 230 0.89 -8.87 -4.09
CA VAL A 230 1.70 -8.83 -2.87
C VAL A 230 1.72 -10.21 -2.23
N THR A 231 2.90 -10.67 -1.88
CA THR A 231 3.11 -11.90 -1.13
C THR A 231 4.02 -11.58 0.05
N PHE A 232 3.55 -11.79 1.27
CA PHE A 232 4.39 -11.69 2.46
C PHE A 232 5.26 -12.93 2.58
N THR A 233 6.51 -12.74 2.95
CA THR A 233 7.44 -13.82 3.24
C THR A 233 7.63 -13.96 4.74
N PRO A 234 7.65 -15.19 5.29
CA PRO A 234 7.95 -15.44 6.71
C PRO A 234 9.33 -14.88 7.14
#